data_AF-A0A7K5N1Q9-F1
#
_entry.id   AF-A0A7K5N1Q9-F1
#
_cell.length_a   1.000
_cell.length_b   1.000
_cell.length_c   1.000
_cell.angle_alpha   90.00
_cell.angle_beta   90.00
_cell.angle_gamma   90.00
#
_symmetry.space_group_name_H-M   'P 1'
#
loop_
_entity.id
_entity.type
_entity.pdbx_description
1 polymer ?
#
loop_
_entity_poly.entity_id
_entity_poly.type
_entity_poly.pdbx_seq_one_letter_code
_entity_poly.pdbx_strand_id
1 'polypeptide(L)'
;AADDESRDIIASAQCILDRENYFVREVDRYLRHNDFLNLRKKEILYKKWLEDVSEPLLQKIQDKMESQSSEEIRKRKEQQHSLYLNYCNNKGYVALEAYDPSEYDPFFLKTCTDCWKVSIPTLQDPLLEDIQRKFTETGIIKQCETGRPYSSKELTELSKAERPLLPLSRQRMDAVEWLKVPHAYIASEVHQMRR
;
A
#
# COMPACT_ATOMS: atom_id res chain seq x y z
N ALA A 1 12.31 71.30 13.43
CA ALA A 1 11.11 70.90 12.67
C ALA A 1 11.42 69.66 11.82
N ALA A 2 12.30 69.74 10.81
CA ALA A 2 12.65 68.60 9.95
C ALA A 2 13.24 67.37 10.69
N ASP A 3 14.05 67.57 11.73
CA ASP A 3 14.61 66.45 12.54
C ASP A 3 13.57 65.74 13.42
N ASP A 4 12.45 66.39 13.73
CA ASP A 4 11.40 65.84 14.60
C ASP A 4 10.45 64.94 13.79
N GLU A 5 10.06 65.40 12.61
CA GLU A 5 9.29 64.60 11.64
C GLU A 5 10.05 63.34 11.21
N SER A 6 11.38 63.43 11.04
CA SER A 6 12.20 62.25 10.74
C SER A 6 12.22 61.24 11.89
N ARG A 7 12.16 61.68 13.15
CA ARG A 7 12.11 60.78 14.31
C ARG A 7 10.75 60.10 14.44
N ASP A 8 9.67 60.83 14.17
CA ASP A 8 8.31 60.29 14.19
C ASP A 8 8.08 59.24 13.11
N ILE A 9 8.65 59.44 11.91
CA ILE A 9 8.64 58.45 10.83
C ILE A 9 9.38 57.18 11.24
N ILE A 10 10.56 57.32 11.86
CA ILE A 10 11.37 56.18 12.34
C ILE A 10 10.62 55.43 13.45
N ALA A 11 10.01 56.13 14.40
CA ALA A 11 9.22 55.52 15.48
C ALA A 11 8.00 54.76 14.94
N SER A 12 7.32 55.33 13.95
CA SER A 12 6.18 54.69 13.28
C SER A 12 6.61 53.42 12.52
N ALA A 13 7.74 53.49 11.80
CA ALA A 13 8.31 52.33 11.12
C ALA A 13 8.71 51.22 12.11
N GLN A 14 9.32 51.58 13.23
CA GLN A 14 9.68 50.61 14.28
C GLN A 14 8.45 49.93 14.89
N CYS A 15 7.36 50.68 15.13
CA CYS A 15 6.12 50.12 15.65
C CYS A 15 5.50 49.08 14.68
N ILE A 16 5.55 49.35 13.37
CA ILE A 16 5.10 48.41 12.34
C ILE A 16 5.97 47.15 12.36
N LEU A 17 7.31 47.31 12.38
CA LEU A 17 8.24 46.18 12.44
C LEU A 17 8.06 45.31 13.69
N ASP A 18 7.84 45.92 14.85
CA ASP A 18 7.60 45.19 16.10
C ASP A 18 6.30 44.38 16.05
N ARG A 19 5.25 44.95 15.44
CA ARG A 19 3.98 44.26 15.20
C ARG A 19 4.13 43.09 14.23
N GLU A 20 4.86 43.28 13.15
CA GLU A 20 5.15 42.22 12.17
C GLU A 20 6.00 41.11 12.80
N ASN A 21 7.05 41.46 13.54
CA ASN A 21 7.89 40.52 14.25
C ASN A 21 7.09 39.69 15.26
N TYR A 22 6.17 40.33 16.00
CA TYR A 22 5.27 39.61 16.90
C TYR A 22 4.37 38.63 16.14
N PHE A 23 3.75 39.06 15.03
CA PHE A 23 2.90 38.22 14.21
C PHE A 23 3.66 37.00 13.66
N VAL A 24 4.86 37.21 13.08
CA VAL A 24 5.70 36.13 12.55
C VAL A 24 6.05 35.11 13.64
N ARG A 25 6.41 35.57 14.84
CA ARG A 25 6.72 34.68 15.97
C ARG A 25 5.52 33.85 16.41
N GLU A 26 4.34 34.44 16.38
CA GLU A 26 3.12 33.74 16.77
C GLU A 26 2.72 32.69 15.73
N VAL A 27 2.80 33.01 14.44
CA VAL A 27 2.61 32.04 13.35
C VAL A 27 3.61 30.88 13.47
N ASP A 28 4.88 31.20 13.67
CA ASP A 28 5.95 30.21 13.83
C ASP A 28 5.74 29.31 15.07
N ARG A 29 5.21 29.87 16.17
CA ARG A 29 4.76 29.08 17.33
C ARG A 29 3.62 28.13 16.97
N TYR A 30 2.60 28.59 16.24
CA TYR A 30 1.49 27.74 15.81
C TYR A 30 1.95 26.62 14.88
N LEU A 31 2.84 26.92 13.92
CA LEU A 31 3.39 25.92 13.01
C LEU A 31 4.16 24.83 13.77
N ARG A 32 5.07 25.21 14.67
CA ARG A 32 5.79 24.25 15.53
C ARG A 32 4.85 23.38 16.36
N HIS A 33 3.78 23.98 16.91
CA HIS A 33 2.80 23.22 17.67
C HIS A 33 2.03 22.22 16.78
N ASN A 34 1.66 22.64 15.57
CA ASN A 34 1.01 21.76 14.60
C ASN A 34 1.92 20.60 14.20
N ASP A 35 3.20 20.85 13.94
CA ASP A 35 4.19 19.83 13.63
C ASP A 35 4.34 18.82 14.77
N PHE A 36 4.41 19.30 16.00
CA PHE A 36 4.42 18.45 17.19
C PHE A 36 3.16 17.56 17.28
N LEU A 37 1.97 18.14 17.08
CA LEU A 37 0.72 17.38 17.08
C LEU A 37 0.68 16.34 15.96
N ASN A 38 1.18 16.68 14.77
CA ASN A 38 1.26 15.75 13.64
C ASN A 38 2.22 14.59 13.93
N LEU A 39 3.37 14.85 14.53
CA LEU A 39 4.30 13.81 14.99
C LEU A 39 3.62 12.91 16.01
N ARG A 40 2.95 13.50 17.01
CA ARG A 40 2.24 12.74 18.04
C ARG A 40 1.13 11.86 17.45
N LYS A 41 0.38 12.36 16.48
CA LYS A 41 -0.64 11.59 15.75
C LYS A 41 -0.03 10.39 15.04
N LYS A 42 1.11 10.59 14.34
CA LYS A 42 1.83 9.52 13.64
C LYS A 42 2.31 8.43 14.61
N GLU A 43 2.87 8.82 15.75
CA GLU A 43 3.29 7.87 16.78
C GLU A 43 2.12 7.01 17.28
N ILE A 44 0.98 7.64 17.57
CA ILE A 44 -0.21 6.92 18.06
C ILE A 44 -0.72 5.96 16.98
N LEU A 45 -0.79 6.39 15.72
CA LEU A 45 -1.18 5.54 14.60
C LEU A 45 -0.23 4.35 14.42
N TYR A 46 1.07 4.59 14.52
CA TYR A 46 2.08 3.52 14.44
C TYR A 46 1.90 2.49 15.55
N LYS A 47 1.68 2.94 16.80
CA LYS A 47 1.43 2.04 17.93
C LYS A 47 0.17 1.18 17.71
N LYS A 48 -0.94 1.81 17.31
CA LYS A 48 -2.17 1.08 16.98
C LYS A 48 -1.96 0.05 15.88
N TRP A 49 -1.30 0.45 14.79
CA TRP A 49 -1.00 -0.48 13.70
C TRP A 49 -0.11 -1.64 14.15
N LEU A 50 0.84 -1.37 15.04
CA LEU A 50 1.72 -2.40 15.58
C LEU A 50 0.92 -3.44 16.37
N GLU A 51 0.04 -2.99 17.26
CA GLU A 51 -0.84 -3.81 18.11
C GLU A 51 -1.92 -4.55 17.30
N ASP A 52 -2.62 -3.86 16.38
CA ASP A 52 -3.79 -4.38 15.68
C ASP A 52 -3.44 -5.21 14.42
N VAL A 53 -2.30 -4.93 13.80
CA VAL A 53 -1.90 -5.53 12.52
C VAL A 53 -0.63 -6.36 12.69
N SER A 54 0.47 -5.77 13.15
CA SER A 54 1.77 -6.42 13.06
C SER A 54 1.95 -7.57 14.06
N GLU A 55 1.57 -7.38 15.33
CA GLU A 55 1.71 -8.38 16.38
C GLU A 55 0.86 -9.63 16.10
N PRO A 56 -0.45 -9.51 15.75
CA PRO A 56 -1.27 -10.68 15.41
C PRO A 56 -0.76 -11.41 14.18
N LEU A 57 -0.26 -10.69 13.17
CA LEU A 57 0.35 -11.28 11.98
C LEU A 57 1.59 -12.11 12.34
N LEU A 58 2.52 -11.53 13.09
CA LEU A 58 3.76 -12.19 13.49
C LEU A 58 3.48 -13.38 14.39
N GLN A 59 2.59 -13.23 15.37
CA GLN A 59 2.19 -14.31 16.25
C GLN A 59 1.60 -15.48 15.44
N LYS A 60 0.72 -15.20 14.47
CA LYS A 60 0.15 -16.26 13.63
C LYS A 60 1.17 -16.98 12.76
N ILE A 61 2.17 -16.27 12.26
CA ILE A 61 3.30 -16.88 11.52
C ILE A 61 4.10 -17.78 12.47
N GLN A 62 4.43 -17.28 13.65
CA GLN A 62 5.18 -18.02 14.66
C GLN A 62 4.41 -19.26 15.12
N ASP A 63 3.14 -19.12 15.49
CA ASP A 63 2.26 -20.24 15.86
C ASP A 63 2.23 -21.30 14.77
N LYS A 64 2.17 -20.89 13.48
CA LYS A 64 2.18 -21.84 12.37
C LYS A 64 3.52 -22.55 12.25
N MET A 65 4.63 -21.83 12.40
CA MET A 65 5.96 -22.42 12.39
C MET A 65 6.16 -23.41 13.54
N GLU A 66 5.70 -23.08 14.74
CA GLU A 66 5.78 -23.92 15.93
C GLU A 66 4.81 -25.12 15.88
N SER A 67 3.64 -24.96 15.26
CA SER A 67 2.67 -26.05 15.10
C SER A 67 3.17 -27.19 14.21
N GLN A 68 4.18 -26.94 13.37
CA GLN A 68 4.73 -27.99 12.53
C GLN A 68 5.57 -28.95 13.38
N SER A 69 5.14 -30.21 13.44
CA SER A 69 5.92 -31.26 14.07
C SER A 69 7.27 -31.41 13.36
N SER A 70 8.35 -31.40 14.13
CA SER A 70 9.70 -31.68 13.63
C SER A 70 9.77 -33.03 12.91
N GLU A 71 8.96 -34.00 13.32
CA GLU A 71 8.87 -35.30 12.68
C GLU A 71 8.20 -35.23 11.31
N GLU A 72 7.17 -34.41 11.14
CA GLU A 72 6.53 -34.22 9.83
C GLU A 72 7.47 -33.54 8.84
N ILE A 73 8.25 -32.54 9.30
CA ILE A 73 9.28 -31.90 8.50
C ILE A 73 10.34 -32.93 8.10
N ARG A 74 10.77 -33.80 9.04
CA ARG A 74 11.73 -34.87 8.76
C ARG A 74 11.19 -35.85 7.72
N LYS A 75 9.97 -36.36 7.89
CA LYS A 75 9.32 -37.28 6.95
C LYS A 75 9.22 -36.69 5.54
N ARG A 76 8.86 -35.41 5.41
CA ARG A 76 8.81 -34.72 4.10
C ARG A 76 10.18 -34.67 3.42
N LYS A 77 11.24 -34.36 4.18
CA LYS A 77 12.62 -34.37 3.67
C LYS A 77 13.08 -35.78 3.26
N GLU A 78 12.75 -36.78 4.07
CA GLU A 78 13.05 -38.19 3.77
C GLU A 78 12.33 -38.66 2.49
N GLN A 79 11.07 -38.29 2.30
CA GLN A 79 10.31 -38.57 1.08
C GLN A 79 10.92 -37.90 -0.16
N GLN A 80 11.33 -36.63 -0.06
CA GLN A 80 11.99 -35.96 -1.17
C GLN A 80 13.33 -36.62 -1.52
N HIS A 81 14.09 -37.03 -0.49
CA HIS A 81 15.36 -37.71 -0.68
C HIS A 81 15.18 -39.10 -1.31
N SER A 82 14.17 -39.86 -0.91
CA SER A 82 13.89 -41.18 -1.49
C SER A 82 13.45 -41.08 -2.95
N LEU A 83 12.65 -40.07 -3.31
CA LEU A 83 12.29 -39.77 -4.71
C LEU A 83 13.53 -39.46 -5.55
N TYR A 84 14.45 -38.65 -5.02
CA TYR A 84 15.71 -38.34 -5.69
C TYR A 84 16.58 -39.59 -5.91
N LEU A 85 16.73 -40.42 -4.88
CA LEU A 85 17.50 -41.67 -5.00
C LEU A 85 16.89 -42.62 -6.04
N ASN A 86 15.57 -42.76 -6.05
CA ASN A 86 14.88 -43.57 -7.05
C ASN A 86 15.11 -43.04 -8.47
N TYR A 87 15.05 -41.72 -8.66
CA TYR A 87 15.33 -41.09 -9.95
C TYR A 87 16.77 -41.35 -10.41
N CYS A 88 17.76 -41.13 -9.54
CA CYS A 88 19.16 -41.42 -9.84
C CYS A 88 19.40 -42.90 -10.15
N ASN A 89 18.82 -43.81 -9.37
CA ASN A 89 18.96 -45.26 -9.59
C ASN A 89 18.36 -45.72 -10.92
N ASN A 90 17.23 -45.14 -11.33
CA ASN A 90 16.55 -45.49 -12.58
C ASN A 90 17.29 -44.92 -13.81
N LYS A 91 17.82 -43.70 -13.71
CA LYS A 91 18.42 -42.97 -14.85
C LYS A 91 19.94 -43.15 -14.95
N GLY A 92 20.60 -43.59 -13.88
CA GLY A 92 22.06 -43.74 -13.80
C GLY A 92 22.75 -42.41 -13.51
N TYR A 93 23.56 -41.91 -14.45
CA TYR A 93 24.23 -40.63 -14.29
C TYR A 93 23.29 -39.46 -14.62
N VAL A 94 22.94 -38.67 -13.60
CA VAL A 94 22.05 -37.52 -13.73
C VAL A 94 22.86 -36.23 -13.60
N ALA A 95 22.91 -35.45 -14.68
CA ALA A 95 23.37 -34.07 -14.62
C ALA A 95 22.26 -33.19 -14.02
N LEU A 96 22.56 -32.49 -12.92
CA LEU A 96 21.59 -31.66 -12.19
C LEU A 96 21.05 -30.45 -13.00
N GLU A 97 21.65 -30.12 -14.13
CA GLU A 97 21.27 -28.97 -14.96
C GLU A 97 20.07 -29.24 -15.86
N ALA A 98 19.75 -30.50 -16.18
CA ALA A 98 18.63 -30.87 -17.02
C ALA A 98 17.80 -31.97 -16.34
N TYR A 99 16.67 -31.58 -15.76
CA TYR A 99 15.67 -32.51 -15.24
C TYR A 99 14.36 -32.36 -16.01
N ASP A 100 13.65 -33.47 -16.19
CA ASP A 100 12.28 -33.46 -16.69
C ASP A 100 11.33 -33.46 -15.48
N PRO A 101 10.50 -32.41 -15.27
CA PRO A 101 9.55 -32.36 -14.16
C PRO A 101 8.53 -33.52 -14.15
N SER A 102 8.27 -34.15 -15.31
CA SER A 102 7.38 -35.31 -15.39
C SER A 102 7.99 -36.59 -14.81
N GLU A 103 9.32 -36.69 -14.77
CA GLU A 103 10.03 -37.83 -14.20
C GLU A 103 10.43 -37.60 -12.74
N TYR A 104 10.90 -36.40 -12.42
CA TYR A 104 11.27 -36.00 -11.07
C TYR A 104 11.16 -34.48 -10.91
N ASP A 105 10.33 -34.04 -9.97
CA ASP A 105 10.23 -32.63 -9.61
C ASP A 105 11.00 -32.33 -8.32
N PRO A 106 12.17 -31.67 -8.39
CA PRO A 106 12.93 -31.24 -7.21
C PRO A 106 12.16 -30.23 -6.35
N PHE A 107 11.11 -29.60 -6.89
CA PHE A 107 10.26 -28.65 -6.19
C PHE A 107 8.92 -29.23 -5.73
N PHE A 108 8.76 -30.56 -5.71
CA PHE A 108 7.49 -31.21 -5.32
C PHE A 108 6.94 -30.71 -3.97
N LEU A 109 7.79 -30.46 -2.97
CA LEU A 109 7.36 -29.93 -1.66
C LEU A 109 6.75 -28.52 -1.73
N LYS A 110 7.00 -27.77 -2.80
CA LYS A 110 6.40 -26.46 -3.07
C LYS A 110 4.91 -26.60 -3.41
N THR A 111 4.46 -27.77 -3.85
CA THR A 111 3.04 -28.06 -4.13
C THR A 111 2.23 -28.36 -2.87
N CYS A 112 2.87 -28.71 -1.74
CA CYS A 112 2.25 -28.68 -0.40
C CYS A 112 2.09 -27.24 0.12
N THR A 113 1.33 -26.42 -0.58
CA THR A 113 1.12 -25.01 -0.21
C THR A 113 0.35 -24.88 1.11
N ASP A 114 -0.48 -25.87 1.44
CA ASP A 114 -1.34 -25.84 2.62
C ASP A 114 -0.56 -25.94 3.94
N CYS A 115 0.64 -26.54 3.94
CA CYS A 115 1.42 -26.68 5.17
C CYS A 115 1.95 -25.33 5.70
N TRP A 116 2.06 -24.31 4.83
CA TRP A 116 2.50 -22.95 5.19
C TRP A 116 1.40 -21.89 5.05
N LYS A 117 0.21 -22.28 4.59
CA LYS A 117 -0.92 -21.37 4.44
C LYS A 117 -1.51 -21.05 5.82
N VAL A 118 -1.67 -19.76 6.09
CA VAL A 118 -2.31 -19.25 7.31
C VAL A 118 -3.48 -18.38 6.89
N SER A 119 -4.68 -18.68 7.42
CA SER A 119 -5.84 -17.81 7.30
C SER A 119 -5.89 -16.88 8.51
N ILE A 120 -5.96 -15.59 8.25
CA ILE A 120 -6.02 -14.55 9.29
C ILE A 120 -7.36 -13.83 9.14
N PRO A 121 -8.08 -13.55 10.24
CA PRO A 121 -9.27 -12.71 10.18
C PRO A 121 -8.93 -11.33 9.59
N THR A 122 -9.96 -10.59 9.18
CA THR A 122 -9.79 -9.22 8.67
C THR A 122 -9.11 -8.36 9.72
N LEU A 123 -7.88 -7.94 9.43
CA LEU A 123 -7.11 -7.04 10.29
C LEU A 123 -7.72 -5.65 10.22
N GLN A 124 -7.88 -5.01 11.38
CA GLN A 124 -8.33 -3.64 11.48
C GLN A 124 -7.13 -2.73 11.26
N ASP A 125 -6.85 -2.40 10.00
CA ASP A 125 -5.77 -1.47 9.67
C ASP A 125 -6.24 -0.01 9.92
N PRO A 126 -5.63 0.71 10.89
CA PRO A 126 -6.00 2.10 11.18
C PRO A 126 -5.76 3.05 10.00
N LEU A 127 -4.89 2.70 9.04
CA LEU A 127 -4.68 3.50 7.83
C LEU A 127 -5.83 3.34 6.82
N LEU A 128 -6.54 2.22 6.88
CA LEU A 128 -7.64 1.91 5.97
C LEU A 128 -9.01 2.18 6.59
N GLU A 129 -9.09 2.46 7.89
CA GLU A 129 -10.34 2.68 8.61
C GLU A 129 -11.20 3.77 7.97
N ASP A 130 -10.60 4.92 7.62
CA ASP A 130 -11.31 6.01 6.95
C ASP A 130 -11.82 5.61 5.56
N ILE A 131 -11.08 4.77 4.85
CA ILE A 131 -11.46 4.26 3.53
C ILE A 131 -12.62 3.28 3.67
N GLN A 132 -12.53 2.34 4.61
CA GLN A 132 -13.59 1.36 4.90
C GLN A 132 -14.87 2.04 5.35
N ARG A 133 -14.78 3.06 6.22
CA ARG A 133 -15.93 3.86 6.65
C ARG A 133 -16.61 4.53 5.46
N LYS A 134 -15.85 5.21 4.60
CA LYS A 134 -16.38 5.83 3.37
C LYS A 134 -17.04 4.81 2.44
N PHE A 135 -16.44 3.63 2.27
CA PHE A 135 -17.06 2.56 1.47
C PHE A 135 -18.36 2.05 2.09
N THR A 136 -18.42 1.94 3.41
CA THR A 136 -19.64 1.53 4.12
C THR A 136 -20.73 2.58 3.96
N GLU A 137 -20.40 3.86 4.16
CA GLU A 137 -21.32 4.98 3.99
C GLU A 137 -21.86 5.05 2.55
N THR A 138 -20.98 5.01 1.56
CA THR A 138 -21.38 5.02 0.14
C THR A 138 -22.20 3.80 -0.25
N GLY A 139 -21.88 2.62 0.29
CA GLY A 139 -22.67 1.40 0.12
C GLY A 139 -24.09 1.55 0.65
N ILE A 140 -24.25 2.12 1.86
CA ILE A 140 -25.56 2.38 2.47
C ILE A 140 -26.35 3.37 1.61
N ILE A 141 -25.74 4.46 1.15
CA ILE A 141 -26.39 5.45 0.29
C ILE A 141 -26.91 4.80 -1.00
N LYS A 142 -26.06 4.05 -1.72
CA LYS A 142 -26.46 3.36 -2.95
C LYS A 142 -27.54 2.30 -2.69
N GLN A 143 -27.51 1.63 -1.55
CA GLN A 143 -28.55 0.69 -1.16
C GLN A 143 -29.90 1.39 -0.92
N CYS A 144 -29.90 2.57 -0.29
CA CYS A 144 -31.11 3.37 -0.14
C CYS A 144 -31.67 3.85 -1.48
N GLU A 145 -30.80 4.20 -2.43
CA GLU A 145 -31.19 4.65 -3.77
C GLU A 145 -31.79 3.53 -4.64
N THR A 146 -31.21 2.32 -4.57
CA THR A 146 -31.50 1.24 -5.53
C THR A 146 -32.27 0.07 -4.93
N GLY A 147 -32.39 0.01 -3.60
CA GLY A 147 -33.04 -1.07 -2.87
C GLY A 147 -32.25 -2.38 -2.82
N ARG A 148 -30.98 -2.42 -3.27
CA ARG A 148 -30.14 -3.63 -3.25
C ARG A 148 -28.82 -3.39 -2.51
N PRO A 149 -28.33 -4.38 -1.74
CA PRO A 149 -27.01 -4.29 -1.13
C PRO A 149 -25.93 -4.41 -2.21
N TYR A 150 -24.86 -3.62 -2.08
CA TYR A 150 -23.71 -3.64 -2.99
C TYR A 150 -22.47 -4.25 -2.32
N SER A 151 -21.72 -5.05 -3.08
CA SER A 151 -20.40 -5.53 -2.66
C SER A 151 -19.35 -4.42 -2.74
N SER A 152 -18.29 -4.51 -1.92
CA SER A 152 -17.15 -3.60 -2.00
C SER A 152 -16.52 -3.57 -3.41
N LYS A 153 -16.48 -4.71 -4.10
CA LYS A 153 -16.00 -4.79 -5.49
C LYS A 153 -16.87 -3.98 -6.43
N GLU A 154 -18.19 -4.11 -6.32
CA GLU A 154 -19.15 -3.39 -7.15
C GLU A 154 -19.09 -1.89 -6.90
N LEU A 155 -19.00 -1.46 -5.63
CA LEU A 155 -18.81 -0.05 -5.27
C LEU A 155 -17.50 0.51 -5.83
N THR A 156 -16.44 -0.28 -5.82
CA THR A 156 -15.15 0.12 -6.40
C THR A 156 -15.30 0.33 -7.91
N GLU A 157 -15.96 -0.56 -8.62
CA GLU A 157 -16.23 -0.41 -10.06
C GLU A 157 -17.14 0.79 -10.37
N LEU A 158 -18.19 1.02 -9.57
CA LEU A 158 -19.04 2.21 -9.70
C LEU A 158 -18.23 3.49 -9.49
N SER A 159 -17.37 3.53 -8.47
CA SER A 159 -16.51 4.69 -8.21
C SER A 159 -15.48 4.94 -9.32
N LYS A 160 -14.99 3.89 -9.99
CA LYS A 160 -14.14 4.02 -11.18
C LYS A 160 -14.95 4.55 -12.37
N ALA A 161 -16.21 4.13 -12.50
CA ALA A 161 -17.12 4.54 -13.56
C ALA A 161 -17.64 5.98 -13.41
N GLU A 162 -17.76 6.50 -12.18
CA GLU A 162 -18.18 7.88 -11.90
C GLU A 162 -17.04 8.91 -12.07
N ARG A 163 -15.77 8.48 -12.06
CA ARG A 163 -14.63 9.39 -12.25
C ARG A 163 -14.66 10.01 -13.65
N PRO A 164 -14.54 11.35 -13.77
CA PRO A 164 -14.53 12.01 -15.06
C PRO A 164 -13.33 11.52 -15.87
N LEU A 165 -13.58 11.14 -17.12
CA LEU A 165 -12.52 10.76 -18.04
C LEU A 165 -11.66 12.00 -18.33
N LEU A 166 -10.43 11.98 -17.85
CA LEU A 166 -9.46 13.01 -18.24
C LEU A 166 -9.13 12.81 -19.74
N PRO A 167 -8.98 13.90 -20.52
CA PRO A 167 -8.56 13.80 -21.91
C PRO A 167 -7.27 13.00 -22.03
N LEU A 168 -7.21 12.04 -22.96
CA LEU A 168 -6.05 11.16 -23.17
C LEU A 168 -5.70 10.23 -21.99
N SER A 169 -6.60 10.05 -21.02
CA SER A 169 -6.32 9.20 -19.87
C SER A 169 -6.49 7.72 -20.15
N ARG A 170 -5.61 6.94 -19.52
CA ARG A 170 -5.61 5.47 -19.61
C ARG A 170 -6.39 4.81 -18.47
N GLN A 171 -7.23 5.57 -17.78
CA GLN A 171 -7.87 5.16 -16.52
C GLN A 171 -8.81 3.95 -16.66
N ARG A 172 -9.30 3.66 -17.88
CA ARG A 172 -10.18 2.53 -18.18
C ARG A 172 -9.59 1.55 -19.20
N MET A 173 -8.32 1.70 -19.57
CA MET A 173 -7.67 0.80 -20.52
C MET A 173 -7.31 -0.50 -19.82
N ASP A 174 -7.58 -1.62 -20.49
CA ASP A 174 -7.10 -2.91 -20.01
C ASP A 174 -5.57 -3.00 -20.10
N ALA A 175 -4.95 -3.86 -19.30
CA ALA A 175 -3.49 -4.02 -19.25
C ALA A 175 -2.91 -4.39 -20.62
N VAL A 176 -3.62 -5.20 -21.40
CA VAL A 176 -3.22 -5.60 -22.76
C VAL A 176 -3.29 -4.41 -23.72
N GLU A 177 -4.31 -3.57 -23.60
CA GLU A 177 -4.45 -2.35 -24.40
C GLU A 177 -3.41 -1.29 -24.02
N TRP A 178 -3.06 -1.23 -22.73
CA TRP A 178 -2.05 -0.31 -22.22
C TRP A 178 -0.67 -0.59 -22.81
N LEU A 179 -0.30 -1.87 -22.96
CA LEU A 179 0.95 -2.31 -23.58
C LEU A 179 1.01 -2.04 -25.09
N LYS A 180 -0.14 -1.96 -25.76
CA LYS A 180 -0.22 -1.63 -27.20
C LYS A 180 -0.01 -0.14 -27.48
N VAL A 181 -0.06 0.73 -26.45
CA VAL A 181 0.12 2.16 -26.66
C VAL A 181 1.61 2.48 -26.88
N PRO A 182 1.98 3.13 -27.99
CA PRO A 182 3.37 3.46 -28.29
C PRO A 182 4.05 4.27 -27.16
N HIS A 183 5.32 3.97 -26.88
CA HIS A 183 6.14 4.70 -25.91
C HIS A 183 6.28 6.20 -26.25
N ALA A 184 6.14 6.55 -27.53
CA ALA A 184 6.18 7.93 -28.03
C ALA A 184 4.79 8.60 -28.04
N TYR A 185 4.04 8.52 -26.94
CA TYR A 185 2.79 9.28 -26.77
C TYR A 185 3.04 10.78 -26.51
N ILE A 186 3.96 11.35 -27.29
CA ILE A 186 4.21 12.78 -27.52
C ILE A 186 3.46 13.23 -28.80
N ALA A 187 2.98 12.28 -29.61
CA ALA A 187 2.24 12.52 -30.84
C ALA A 187 0.70 12.57 -30.66
N SER A 188 0.20 13.08 -29.53
CA SER A 188 -1.25 13.41 -29.44
C SER A 188 -1.53 14.65 -30.29
N GLU A 189 -2.73 14.76 -30.86
CA GLU A 189 -3.15 15.92 -31.67
C GLU A 189 -2.94 17.26 -30.93
N VAL A 190 -3.04 17.24 -29.60
CA VAL A 190 -2.80 18.40 -28.72
C VAL A 190 -1.35 18.91 -28.80
N HIS A 191 -0.37 18.02 -29.02
CA HIS A 191 1.03 18.39 -29.23
C HIS A 191 1.36 18.70 -30.70
N GLN A 192 0.57 18.19 -31.66
CA GLN A 192 0.74 18.54 -33.08
C GLN A 192 0.25 19.95 -33.39
N MET A 193 -0.76 20.47 -32.68
CA MET A 193 -1.28 21.83 -32.86
C MET A 193 -0.37 22.96 -32.34
N ARG A 194 0.82 22.66 -31.79
CA ARG A 194 1.79 23.65 -31.28
C ARG A 194 2.98 23.90 -32.21
N ARG A 195 2.82 23.77 -33.53
CA ARG A 195 3.80 24.23 -34.52
C ARG A 195 3.29 25.41 -35.31
#